data_AF-A0A6A4IBH8-F1
#
_entry.id   AF-A0A6A4IBH8-F1
#
_cell.length_a   1.000
_cell.length_b   1.000
_cell.length_c   1.000
_cell.angle_alpha   90.00
_cell.angle_beta   90.00
_cell.angle_gamma   90.00
#
_symmetry.space_group_name_H-M   'P 1'
#
loop_
_entity.id
_entity.type
_entity.pdbx_description
1 polymer ?
#
loop_
_entity_poly.entity_id
_entity_poly.type
_entity_poly.pdbx_seq_one_letter_code
_entity_poly.pdbx_strand_id
1 'polypeptide(L)'
;MPLRTKPKRTNAEILQERLNTNEDLRKLFESDLDKHHFRRLSDPTLRNHAMVMKHYREYSEYTRQLFNEGKSTVQPETPEIAIGTPLYAKGFARYLALALQGQDESTSIRLATLRGYMSTFVALWSRHAEVHPS
;
A
#
# COMPACT_ATOMS: atom_id res chain seq x y z
N MET A 1 -19.72 1.14 -43.80
CA MET A 1 -18.48 1.85 -43.43
C MET A 1 -17.90 1.18 -42.19
N PRO A 2 -16.66 0.66 -42.20
CA PRO A 2 -16.07 0.06 -41.01
C PRO A 2 -15.70 1.17 -40.01
N LEU A 3 -16.15 1.04 -38.77
CA LEU A 3 -15.75 1.89 -37.65
C LEU A 3 -14.25 1.68 -37.38
N ARG A 4 -13.40 2.60 -37.87
CA ARG A 4 -11.97 2.64 -37.51
C ARG A 4 -11.86 3.08 -36.05
N THR A 5 -11.84 2.12 -35.13
CA THR A 5 -11.43 2.37 -33.76
C THR A 5 -9.91 2.57 -33.75
N LYS A 6 -9.46 3.75 -33.30
CA LYS A 6 -8.02 3.99 -33.12
C LYS A 6 -7.47 2.97 -32.10
N PRO A 7 -6.24 2.46 -32.30
CA PRO A 7 -5.62 1.58 -31.32
C PRO A 7 -5.58 2.25 -29.94
N LYS A 8 -5.88 1.47 -28.91
CA LYS A 8 -5.93 1.97 -27.52
C LYS A 8 -4.51 2.37 -27.12
N ARG A 9 -4.34 3.66 -26.82
CA ARG A 9 -3.05 4.21 -26.38
C ARG A 9 -2.60 3.54 -25.09
N THR A 10 -1.31 3.29 -25.01
CA THR A 10 -0.65 2.81 -23.80
C THR A 10 -0.56 3.93 -22.77
N ASN A 11 -0.42 3.57 -21.49
CA ASN A 11 -0.25 4.57 -20.41
C ASN A 11 1.01 5.42 -20.62
N ALA A 12 2.07 4.87 -21.22
CA ALA A 12 3.29 5.58 -21.55
C ALA A 12 3.05 6.67 -22.61
N GLU A 13 2.32 6.36 -23.67
CA GLU A 13 1.97 7.33 -24.72
C GLU A 13 1.04 8.44 -24.19
N ILE A 14 0.15 8.11 -23.26
CA ILE A 14 -0.74 9.09 -22.61
C ILE A 14 0.08 10.00 -21.70
N LEU A 15 1.00 9.44 -20.90
CA LEU A 15 1.87 10.23 -20.04
C LEU A 15 2.75 11.16 -20.86
N GLN A 16 3.41 10.66 -21.90
CA GLN A 16 4.33 11.47 -22.73
C GLN A 16 3.61 12.66 -23.38
N GLU A 17 2.43 12.45 -23.95
CA GLU A 17 1.65 13.56 -24.51
C GLU A 17 1.27 14.58 -23.44
N ARG A 18 0.84 14.11 -22.25
CA ARG A 18 0.46 15.01 -21.16
C ARG A 18 1.64 15.83 -20.63
N LEU A 19 2.83 15.22 -20.50
CA LEU A 19 4.05 15.94 -20.12
C LEU A 19 4.49 16.94 -21.20
N ASN A 20 4.26 16.61 -22.48
CA ASN A 20 4.59 17.51 -23.59
C ASN A 20 3.59 18.67 -23.73
N THR A 21 2.33 18.49 -23.31
CA THR A 21 1.23 19.45 -23.51
C THR A 21 0.86 20.25 -22.26
N ASN A 22 1.28 19.81 -21.08
CA ASN A 22 0.99 20.47 -19.82
C ASN A 22 2.29 20.71 -19.03
N GLU A 23 2.74 21.96 -19.06
CA GLU A 23 3.99 22.37 -18.42
C GLU A 23 3.95 22.27 -16.89
N ASP A 24 2.79 22.54 -16.26
CA ASP A 24 2.62 22.40 -14.81
C ASP A 24 2.68 20.93 -14.38
N LEU A 25 2.07 20.05 -15.17
CA LEU A 25 2.15 18.61 -14.94
C LEU A 25 3.59 18.11 -15.13
N ARG A 26 4.32 18.63 -16.13
CA ARG A 26 5.73 18.30 -16.34
C ARG A 26 6.59 18.72 -15.15
N LYS A 27 6.44 19.97 -14.70
CA LYS A 27 7.13 20.48 -13.49
C LYS A 27 6.80 19.65 -12.25
N LEU A 28 5.55 19.23 -12.08
CA LEU A 28 5.13 18.36 -10.98
C LEU A 28 5.73 16.95 -11.12
N PHE A 29 5.77 16.38 -12.33
CA PHE A 29 6.32 15.05 -12.57
C PHE A 29 7.84 15.00 -12.38
N GLU A 30 8.54 16.06 -12.78
CA GLU A 30 9.99 16.22 -12.62
C GLU A 30 10.38 16.73 -11.22
N SER A 31 9.40 17.11 -10.41
CA SER A 31 9.66 17.59 -9.05
C SER A 31 10.20 16.48 -8.16
N ASP A 32 11.03 16.89 -7.21
CA ASP A 32 11.53 16.01 -6.16
C ASP A 32 10.35 15.35 -5.43
N LEU A 33 10.28 14.02 -5.53
CA LEU A 33 9.17 13.22 -5.01
C LEU A 33 8.97 13.50 -3.52
N ASP A 34 10.06 13.74 -2.78
CA ASP A 34 10.05 14.04 -1.36
C ASP A 34 9.38 15.38 -1.00
N LYS A 35 9.29 16.33 -1.94
CA LYS A 35 8.69 17.66 -1.72
C LYS A 35 7.18 17.70 -1.95
N HIS A 36 6.65 16.78 -2.76
CA HIS A 36 5.24 16.79 -3.20
C HIS A 36 4.40 15.63 -2.67
N HIS A 37 4.95 14.76 -1.82
CA HIS A 37 4.14 13.78 -1.10
C HIS A 37 3.12 14.51 -0.21
N PHE A 38 1.89 14.65 -0.72
CA PHE A 38 0.64 15.13 -0.11
C PHE A 38 0.80 15.81 1.26
N ARG A 39 0.82 17.15 1.26
CA ARG A 39 0.83 17.98 2.49
C ARG A 39 -0.35 17.70 3.43
N ARG A 40 -1.43 17.09 2.91
CA ARG A 40 -2.55 16.54 3.68
C ARG A 40 -3.05 15.27 2.99
N LEU A 41 -2.99 14.14 3.69
CA LEU A 41 -3.72 12.94 3.30
C LEU A 41 -5.22 13.22 3.45
N SER A 42 -6.05 12.61 2.60
CA SER A 42 -7.50 12.70 2.76
C SER A 42 -7.95 12.03 4.07
N ASP A 43 -9.02 12.49 4.71
CA ASP A 43 -9.53 11.88 5.95
C ASP A 43 -9.83 10.37 5.82
N PRO A 44 -10.38 9.86 4.69
CA PRO A 44 -10.47 8.42 4.46
C PRO A 44 -9.11 7.72 4.48
N THR A 45 -8.07 8.33 3.90
CA THR A 45 -6.70 7.79 3.91
C THR A 45 -6.10 7.79 5.31
N LEU A 46 -6.32 8.85 6.09
CA LEU A 46 -5.86 8.93 7.49
C LEU A 46 -6.53 7.86 8.37
N ARG A 47 -7.83 7.65 8.19
CA ARG A 47 -8.57 6.58 8.89
C ARG A 47 -8.07 5.20 8.49
N ASN A 48 -7.89 4.95 7.19
CA ASN A 48 -7.30 3.70 6.71
C ASN A 48 -5.88 3.51 7.26
N HIS A 49 -5.08 4.57 7.33
CA HIS A 49 -3.74 4.51 7.90
C HIS A 49 -3.77 4.10 9.38
N ALA A 50 -4.63 4.72 10.19
CA ALA A 50 -4.77 4.36 11.60
C ALA A 50 -5.21 2.89 11.77
N MET A 51 -6.13 2.41 10.93
CA MET A 51 -6.56 1.00 10.93
C MET A 51 -5.44 0.06 10.51
N VAL A 52 -4.68 0.41 9.47
CA VAL A 52 -3.52 -0.36 9.00
C VAL A 52 -2.46 -0.45 10.10
N MET A 53 -2.14 0.67 10.76
CA MET A 53 -1.19 0.70 11.89
C MET A 53 -1.64 -0.23 13.01
N LYS A 54 -2.92 -0.20 13.38
CA LYS A 54 -3.49 -1.08 14.40
C LYS A 54 -3.31 -2.55 14.01
N HIS A 55 -3.75 -2.94 12.83
CA HIS A 55 -3.66 -4.32 12.37
C HIS A 55 -2.23 -4.79 12.17
N TYR A 56 -1.32 -3.90 11.77
CA TYR A 56 0.08 -4.25 11.61
C TYR A 56 0.74 -4.58 12.95
N ARG A 57 0.43 -3.82 14.01
CA ARG A 57 0.90 -4.13 15.37
C ARG A 57 0.37 -5.50 15.83
N GLU A 58 -0.92 -5.76 15.64
CA GLU A 58 -1.52 -7.07 15.96
C GLU A 58 -0.83 -8.21 15.18
N TYR A 59 -0.51 -7.99 13.90
CA TYR A 59 0.22 -8.95 13.08
C TYR A 59 1.68 -9.17 13.55
N SER A 60 2.38 -8.10 13.92
CA SER A 60 3.74 -8.18 14.49
C SER A 60 3.76 -8.97 15.79
N GLU A 61 2.80 -8.73 16.69
CA GLU A 61 2.64 -9.48 17.94
C GLU A 61 2.32 -10.96 17.67
N TYR A 62 1.38 -11.23 16.77
CA TYR A 62 1.00 -12.59 16.37
C TYR A 62 2.19 -13.38 15.80
N THR A 63 2.95 -12.79 14.87
CA THR A 63 4.11 -13.45 14.26
C THR A 63 5.24 -13.68 15.27
N ARG A 64 5.44 -12.75 16.21
CA ARG A 64 6.38 -12.91 17.33
C ARG A 64 5.99 -14.06 18.25
N GLN A 65 4.71 -14.17 18.58
CA GLN A 65 4.23 -15.29 19.37
C GLN A 65 4.50 -16.63 18.65
N LEU A 66 4.14 -16.75 17.37
CA LEU A 66 4.37 -17.97 16.60
C LEU A 66 5.86 -18.34 16.49
N PHE A 67 6.73 -17.34 16.34
CA PHE A 67 8.18 -17.55 16.30
C PHE A 67 8.70 -18.06 17.64
N ASN A 68 8.30 -17.43 18.75
CA ASN A 68 8.71 -17.84 20.10
C ASN A 68 8.20 -19.24 20.47
N GLU A 69 7.03 -19.64 19.96
CA GLU A 69 6.46 -20.98 20.14
C GLU A 69 7.07 -22.02 19.19
N GLY A 70 8.00 -21.65 18.31
CA GLY A 70 8.61 -22.54 17.32
C GLY A 70 7.67 -22.98 16.19
N LYS A 71 6.50 -22.34 16.06
CA LYS A 71 5.48 -22.64 15.03
C LYS A 71 5.73 -21.90 13.71
N SER A 72 6.65 -20.95 13.70
CA SER A 72 7.05 -20.18 12.51
C SER A 72 8.57 -20.01 12.49
N THR A 73 9.16 -20.16 11.31
CA THR A 73 10.58 -19.84 11.06
C THR A 73 10.76 -18.41 10.52
N VAL A 74 9.66 -17.67 10.31
CA VAL A 74 9.69 -16.29 9.83
C VAL A 74 10.07 -15.38 10.99
N GLN A 75 11.12 -14.57 10.81
CA GLN A 75 11.57 -13.63 11.82
C GLN A 75 10.44 -12.61 12.12
N PRO A 76 10.17 -12.32 13.40
CA PRO A 76 9.10 -11.40 13.74
C PRO A 76 9.45 -9.96 13.40
N GLU A 77 8.45 -9.24 12.89
CA GLU A 77 8.59 -7.83 12.55
C GLU A 77 8.56 -6.93 13.80
N THR A 78 9.12 -5.72 13.65
CA THR A 78 8.92 -4.65 14.63
C THR A 78 7.47 -4.15 14.60
N PRO A 79 6.93 -3.64 15.72
CA PRO A 79 5.58 -3.09 15.77
C PRO A 79 5.45 -1.77 14.99
N GLU A 80 6.57 -1.10 14.71
CA GLU A 80 6.67 -0.03 13.73
C GLU A 80 6.58 -0.61 12.31
N ILE A 81 5.91 0.10 11.39
CA ILE A 81 5.81 -0.32 9.99
C ILE A 81 7.21 -0.28 9.36
N ALA A 82 7.89 -1.42 9.44
CA ALA A 82 9.07 -1.80 8.69
C ALA A 82 8.76 -3.15 8.00
N ILE A 83 8.43 -3.15 6.73
CA ILE A 83 8.53 -4.21 5.72
C ILE A 83 10.02 -4.37 5.43
N GLY A 84 10.64 -5.34 6.11
CA GLY A 84 12.00 -5.74 5.75
C GLY A 84 12.09 -6.35 4.34
N THR A 85 10.97 -6.90 3.81
CA THR A 85 10.91 -7.64 2.52
C THR A 85 9.47 -7.76 1.95
N PRO A 86 9.29 -7.96 0.62
CA PRO A 86 7.97 -8.23 0.02
C PRO A 86 7.21 -9.43 0.60
N LEU A 87 7.90 -10.35 1.28
CA LEU A 87 7.29 -11.49 1.95
C LEU A 87 6.37 -11.04 3.10
N TYR A 88 6.75 -9.98 3.82
CA TYR A 88 5.97 -9.45 4.93
C TYR A 88 4.71 -8.72 4.46
N ALA A 89 4.76 -8.00 3.34
CA ALA A 89 3.57 -7.42 2.73
C ALA A 89 2.55 -8.50 2.35
N LYS A 90 3.01 -9.65 1.82
CA LYS A 90 2.15 -10.81 1.53
C LYS A 90 1.61 -11.45 2.81
N GLY A 91 2.45 -11.62 3.83
CA GLY A 91 2.07 -12.16 5.13
C GLY A 91 0.99 -11.31 5.80
N PHE A 92 1.17 -10.00 5.82
CA PHE A 92 0.22 -9.05 6.37
C PHE A 92 -1.10 -9.02 5.57
N ALA A 93 -1.05 -9.01 4.23
CA ALA A 93 -2.26 -9.09 3.41
C ALA A 93 -3.06 -10.37 3.68
N ARG A 94 -2.37 -11.51 3.86
CA ARG A 94 -2.98 -12.78 4.22
C ARG A 94 -3.57 -12.74 5.62
N TYR A 95 -2.87 -12.16 6.60
CA TYR A 95 -3.39 -11.96 7.94
C TYR A 95 -4.67 -11.12 7.91
N LEU A 96 -4.68 -9.97 7.23
CA LEU A 96 -5.89 -9.14 7.09
C LEU A 96 -7.05 -9.89 6.46
N ALA A 97 -6.78 -10.68 5.41
CA ALA A 97 -7.82 -11.44 4.72
C ALA A 97 -8.47 -12.50 5.64
N LEU A 98 -7.70 -13.11 6.53
CA LEU A 98 -8.14 -14.18 7.43
C LEU A 98 -8.64 -13.67 8.79
N ALA A 99 -7.95 -12.70 9.40
CA ALA A 99 -8.31 -12.15 10.72
C ALA A 99 -9.59 -11.31 10.68
N LEU A 100 -9.91 -10.72 9.53
CA LEU A 100 -11.16 -9.97 9.31
C LEU A 100 -12.25 -10.83 8.67
N GLN A 101 -11.98 -12.11 8.44
CA GLN A 101 -12.99 -13.11 8.12
C GLN A 101 -13.71 -13.46 9.42
N GLY A 102 -14.97 -13.04 9.61
CA GLY A 102 -15.72 -13.44 10.81
C GLY A 102 -16.52 -12.38 11.54
N GLN A 103 -16.28 -11.08 11.31
CA GLN A 103 -16.91 -10.05 12.15
C GLN A 103 -18.41 -9.84 11.92
N ASP A 104 -18.98 -10.42 10.86
CA ASP A 104 -20.42 -10.54 10.64
C ASP A 104 -20.68 -11.66 9.63
N GLU A 105 -21.82 -12.37 9.67
CA GLU A 105 -22.10 -13.62 8.94
C GLU A 105 -21.84 -13.59 7.42
N SER A 106 -21.67 -12.41 6.81
CA SER A 106 -21.19 -12.20 5.42
C SER A 106 -19.65 -12.19 5.26
N THR A 107 -19.01 -13.05 6.03
CA THR A 107 -17.59 -13.15 6.45
C THR A 107 -16.51 -13.17 5.35
N SER A 108 -16.17 -12.02 4.78
CA SER A 108 -14.86 -11.76 4.15
C SER A 108 -14.61 -10.25 4.11
N ILE A 109 -13.36 -9.81 4.33
CA ILE A 109 -13.00 -8.42 3.99
C ILE A 109 -13.33 -8.19 2.51
N ARG A 110 -14.10 -7.14 2.22
CA ARG A 110 -14.38 -6.78 0.82
C ARG A 110 -13.06 -6.52 0.11
N LEU A 111 -12.90 -7.05 -1.10
CA LEU A 111 -11.68 -6.87 -1.90
C LEU A 111 -11.31 -5.39 -2.07
N ALA A 112 -12.31 -4.50 -2.15
CA ALA A 112 -12.10 -3.05 -2.20
C ALA A 112 -11.44 -2.51 -0.92
N THR A 113 -11.87 -2.96 0.26
CA THR A 113 -11.29 -2.58 1.55
C THR A 113 -9.87 -3.10 1.68
N LEU A 114 -9.64 -4.38 1.32
CA LEU A 114 -8.30 -4.96 1.33
C LEU A 114 -7.36 -4.21 0.38
N ARG A 115 -7.82 -3.86 -0.83
CA ARG A 115 -7.06 -3.01 -1.76
C ARG A 115 -6.78 -1.63 -1.18
N GLY A 116 -7.75 -1.02 -0.51
CA GLY A 116 -7.58 0.28 0.14
C GLY A 116 -6.54 0.24 1.25
N TYR A 117 -6.57 -0.80 2.09
CA TYR A 117 -5.58 -1.02 3.15
C TYR A 117 -4.20 -1.28 2.58
N MET A 118 -4.06 -2.18 1.62
CA MET A 118 -2.75 -2.48 1.01
C MET A 118 -2.18 -1.30 0.21
N SER A 119 -3.02 -0.52 -0.47
CA SER A 119 -2.56 0.70 -1.15
C SER A 119 -2.09 1.75 -0.14
N THR A 120 -2.79 1.89 0.97
CA THR A 120 -2.41 2.81 2.06
C THR A 120 -1.12 2.36 2.73
N PHE A 121 -1.00 1.05 2.99
CA PHE A 121 0.19 0.42 3.56
C PHE A 121 1.43 0.64 2.69
N VAL A 122 1.33 0.40 1.38
CA VAL A 122 2.43 0.61 0.43
C VAL A 122 2.71 2.09 0.17
N ALA A 123 1.71 2.97 0.19
CA ALA A 123 1.92 4.41 -0.05
C ALA A 123 2.56 5.14 1.13
N LEU A 124 2.31 4.68 2.36
CA LEU A 124 2.86 5.28 3.59
C LEU A 124 4.09 4.52 4.11
N TRP A 125 4.46 3.46 3.40
CA TRP A 125 5.64 2.64 3.59
C TRP A 125 6.94 3.45 3.70
N SER A 126 7.29 4.19 2.66
CA SER A 126 8.57 4.92 2.59
C SER A 126 8.74 5.96 3.70
N ARG A 127 7.64 6.47 4.27
CA ARG A 127 7.66 7.46 5.36
C ARG A 127 7.97 6.86 6.73
N HIS A 128 7.74 5.57 6.93
CA HIS A 128 7.95 4.87 8.21
C HIS A 128 9.11 3.88 8.19
N ALA A 129 9.55 3.47 6.99
CA ALA A 129 10.55 2.44 6.80
C ALA A 129 12.01 2.89 6.97
N GLU A 130 12.29 4.16 7.27
CA GLU A 130 13.64 4.75 7.10
C GLU A 130 14.25 4.37 5.73
N VAL A 131 13.43 4.21 4.69
CA VAL A 131 13.91 3.99 3.30
C VAL A 131 14.26 5.35 2.71
N HIS A 132 15.26 5.94 3.35
CA HIS A 132 16.22 6.89 2.82
C HIS A 132 17.51 6.69 3.65
N PRO A 133 18.32 5.67 3.34
CA PRO A 133 19.73 5.76 3.66
C PRO A 133 20.37 6.75 2.67
N SER A 134 20.99 7.79 3.24
CA SER A 134 21.91 8.77 2.62
C SER A 134 21.34 9.76 1.61
#